data_AF-A0CGV6-F1
#
_entry.id   AF-A0CGV6-F1
#
_cell.length_a   1.000
_cell.length_b   1.000
_cell.length_c   1.000
_cell.angle_alpha   90.00
_cell.angle_beta   90.00
_cell.angle_gamma   90.00
#
_symmetry.space_group_name_H-M   'P 1'
#
loop_
_entity.id
_entity.type
_entity.pdbx_description
1 polymer ?
#
loop_
_entity_poly.entity_id
_entity_poly.type
_entity_poly.pdbx_seq_one_letter_code
_entity_poly.pdbx_strand_id
1 'polypeptide(L)'
;MGNSTSQNEFNAQHYQQNSGLSLKEVEGIKNVFDSLDPKDGLIQTGTLRKLYRDSYDAPQLNNKIGDRETLTFDQFFELMKTDMLEKKRQFPGVDFDDGINENVQCFFCHPQRQQS
;
A
#
# COMPACT_ATOMS: atom_id res chain seq x y z
N MET A 1 16.55 -26.79 -21.35
CA MET A 1 17.64 -26.22 -20.51
C MET A 1 17.20 -24.84 -20.07
N GLY A 2 17.27 -24.55 -18.76
CA GLY A 2 17.13 -23.22 -18.18
C GLY A 2 15.71 -22.78 -17.84
N ASN A 3 15.11 -23.30 -16.76
CA ASN A 3 14.03 -22.60 -16.07
C ASN A 3 14.62 -22.00 -14.80
N SER A 4 15.22 -20.82 -14.95
CA SER A 4 15.78 -20.04 -13.84
C SER A 4 14.83 -18.88 -13.57
N THR A 5 13.80 -19.14 -12.76
CA THR A 5 13.00 -18.06 -12.18
C THR A 5 12.78 -18.37 -10.70
N SER A 6 13.85 -18.28 -9.93
CA SER A 6 13.74 -18.04 -8.49
C SER A 6 13.37 -16.56 -8.29
N GLN A 7 12.15 -16.19 -8.67
CA GLN A 7 11.53 -14.96 -8.19
C GLN A 7 10.81 -15.33 -6.90
N ASN A 8 11.14 -14.66 -5.80
CA ASN A 8 10.43 -14.78 -4.53
C ASN A 8 8.92 -14.65 -4.78
N GLU A 9 8.20 -15.77 -4.79
CA GLU A 9 6.75 -15.78 -4.91
C GLU A 9 6.18 -15.04 -3.70
N PHE A 10 5.53 -13.91 -3.94
CA PHE A 10 4.85 -13.16 -2.90
C PHE A 10 3.85 -14.08 -2.18
N ASN A 11 4.04 -14.25 -0.87
CA ASN A 11 3.18 -15.08 -0.04
C ASN A 11 2.29 -14.20 0.85
N ALA A 12 1.09 -13.88 0.39
CA ALA A 12 0.14 -13.06 1.13
C ALA A 12 -0.17 -13.61 2.54
N GLN A 13 -0.14 -14.93 2.73
CA GLN A 13 -0.41 -15.55 4.04
C GLN A 13 0.68 -15.21 5.04
N HIS A 14 1.93 -15.09 4.61
CA HIS A 14 3.05 -14.70 5.48
C HIS A 14 2.84 -13.31 6.06
N TYR A 15 2.45 -12.34 5.23
CA TYR A 15 2.20 -10.96 5.64
C TYR A 15 0.88 -10.80 6.38
N GLN A 16 -0.09 -11.67 6.13
CA GLN A 16 -1.36 -11.65 6.85
C GLN A 16 -1.21 -12.08 8.31
N GLN A 17 -0.32 -13.03 8.60
CA GLN A 17 -0.07 -13.49 9.96
C GLN A 17 0.34 -12.34 10.89
N ASN A 18 -0.42 -12.17 11.98
CA ASN A 18 -0.21 -11.15 13.02
C ASN A 18 -0.22 -9.69 12.53
N SER A 19 -0.68 -9.42 11.30
CA SER A 19 -0.78 -8.05 10.77
C SER A 19 -2.03 -7.31 11.22
N GLY A 20 -3.08 -8.01 11.68
CA GLY A 20 -4.40 -7.42 11.89
C GLY A 20 -5.13 -7.04 10.59
N LEU A 21 -4.58 -7.41 9.43
CA LEU A 21 -5.19 -7.24 8.12
C LEU A 21 -5.80 -8.56 7.62
N SER A 22 -6.80 -8.44 6.75
CA SER A 22 -7.32 -9.57 5.97
C SER A 22 -6.39 -9.89 4.79
N LEU A 23 -6.54 -11.08 4.20
CA LEU A 23 -5.76 -11.47 3.00
C LEU A 23 -5.94 -10.47 1.84
N LYS A 24 -7.18 -10.01 1.62
CA LYS A 24 -7.49 -9.03 0.56
C LYS A 24 -6.76 -7.71 0.76
N GLU A 25 -6.61 -7.26 1.99
CA GLU A 25 -5.90 -6.02 2.31
C GLU A 25 -4.41 -6.15 2.08
N VAL A 26 -3.85 -7.31 2.42
CA VAL A 26 -2.45 -7.63 2.13
C VAL A 26 -2.21 -7.66 0.62
N GLU A 27 -3.12 -8.27 -0.15
CA GLU A 27 -3.09 -8.26 -1.62
C GLU A 27 -3.25 -6.85 -2.19
N GLY A 28 -4.13 -6.01 -1.60
CA GLY A 28 -4.27 -4.61 -2.00
C GLY A 28 -2.99 -3.80 -1.80
N ILE A 29 -2.31 -3.98 -0.67
CA ILE A 29 -1.00 -3.36 -0.43
C ILE A 29 0.01 -3.83 -1.48
N LYS A 30 0.03 -5.13 -1.82
CA LYS A 30 0.91 -5.66 -2.86
C LYS A 30 0.60 -5.09 -4.23
N ASN A 31 -0.67 -4.98 -4.61
CA ASN A 31 -1.09 -4.40 -5.87
C ASN A 31 -0.66 -2.94 -5.99
N VAL A 32 -0.75 -2.16 -4.90
CA VAL A 32 -0.21 -0.81 -4.92
C VAL A 32 1.29 -0.82 -5.08
N PHE A 33 2.03 -1.64 -4.32
CA PHE A 33 3.47 -1.74 -4.48
C PHE A 33 3.87 -2.07 -5.94
N ASP A 34 3.17 -2.99 -6.58
CA ASP A 34 3.43 -3.39 -7.97
C ASP A 34 3.06 -2.30 -8.98
N SER A 35 2.00 -1.54 -8.71
CA SER A 35 1.61 -0.39 -9.55
C SER A 35 2.65 0.73 -9.57
N LEU A 36 3.55 0.76 -8.59
CA LEU A 36 4.67 1.71 -8.52
C LEU A 36 5.87 1.27 -9.38
N ASP A 37 5.73 0.19 -10.14
CA ASP A 37 6.74 -0.38 -11.04
C ASP A 37 8.09 -0.64 -10.34
N PRO A 38 8.12 -1.52 -9.32
CA PRO A 38 9.33 -1.81 -8.56
C PRO A 38 10.43 -2.37 -9.47
N LYS A 39 11.65 -1.84 -9.31
CA LYS A 39 12.85 -2.34 -9.99
C LYS A 39 13.65 -3.15 -9.00
N ASP A 40 13.93 -4.41 -9.34
CA ASP A 40 14.65 -5.36 -8.48
C ASP A 40 14.05 -5.48 -7.06
N GLY A 41 12.71 -5.40 -6.96
CA GLY A 41 11.99 -5.50 -5.70
C GLY A 41 12.00 -4.23 -4.85
N LEU A 42 12.40 -3.09 -5.43
CA LEU A 42 12.50 -1.79 -4.77
C LEU A 42 11.65 -0.73 -5.49
N ILE A 43 10.96 0.11 -4.73
CA ILE A 43 10.29 1.31 -5.24
C ILE A 43 11.07 2.58 -4.84
N GLN A 44 11.01 3.61 -5.67
CA GLN A 44 11.56 4.93 -5.35
C GLN A 44 10.60 5.70 -4.44
N THR A 45 11.08 6.16 -3.28
CA THR A 45 10.24 6.92 -2.32
C THR A 45 9.76 8.24 -2.92
N GLY A 46 10.53 8.84 -3.82
CA GLY A 46 10.12 10.04 -4.55
C GLY A 46 8.79 9.87 -5.31
N THR A 47 8.51 8.68 -5.83
CA THR A 47 7.21 8.37 -6.47
C THR A 47 6.09 8.35 -5.45
N LEU A 48 6.33 7.72 -4.30
CA LEU A 48 5.37 7.67 -3.20
C LEU A 48 5.06 9.08 -2.65
N ARG A 49 6.09 9.89 -2.42
CA ARG A 49 5.92 11.27 -1.95
C ARG A 49 5.11 12.12 -2.92
N LYS A 50 5.26 11.91 -4.23
CA LYS A 50 4.47 12.60 -5.26
C LYS A 50 3.01 12.17 -5.23
N LEU A 51 2.75 10.86 -5.14
CA LEU A 51 1.39 10.31 -5.07
C LEU A 51 0.60 10.82 -3.87
N TYR A 52 1.23 10.88 -2.71
CA TYR A 52 0.58 11.31 -1.47
C TYR A 52 0.79 12.79 -1.17
N ARG A 53 1.42 13.57 -2.06
CA ARG A 53 1.77 14.98 -1.79
C ARG A 53 0.57 15.80 -1.35
N ASP A 54 -0.57 15.55 -1.98
CA ASP A 54 -1.80 16.32 -1.80
C ASP A 54 -2.78 15.60 -0.85
N SER A 55 -2.35 14.49 -0.22
CA SER A 55 -3.15 13.80 0.80
C SER A 55 -2.98 14.45 2.19
N TYR A 56 -4.00 14.35 3.02
CA TYR A 56 -3.94 14.81 4.42
C TYR A 56 -2.79 14.13 5.20
N ASP A 57 -2.43 12.91 4.80
CA ASP A 57 -1.45 12.07 5.48
C ASP A 57 -0.01 12.29 4.99
N ALA A 58 0.21 13.15 3.99
CA ALA A 58 1.55 13.37 3.42
C ALA A 58 2.63 13.66 4.48
N PRO A 59 2.40 14.53 5.49
CA PRO A 59 3.41 14.81 6.52
C PRO A 59 3.77 13.57 7.35
N GLN A 60 2.77 12.76 7.74
CA GLN A 60 2.99 11.57 8.54
C GLN A 60 3.70 10.49 7.73
N LEU A 61 3.27 10.28 6.48
CA LEU A 61 3.91 9.34 5.57
C LEU A 61 5.36 9.74 5.29
N ASN A 62 5.62 11.03 5.03
CA ASN A 62 6.97 11.56 4.83
C ASN A 62 7.88 11.33 6.05
N ASN A 63 7.35 11.51 7.25
CA ASN A 63 8.08 11.24 8.49
C ASN A 63 8.38 9.75 8.67
N LYS A 64 7.41 8.87 8.39
CA LYS A 64 7.60 7.41 8.46
C LYS A 64 8.61 6.91 7.42
N ILE A 65 8.62 7.49 6.21
CA ILE A 65 9.62 7.21 5.16
C ILE A 65 11.02 7.67 5.58
N GLY A 66 11.14 8.82 6.23
CA GLY A 66 12.42 9.39 6.66
C GLY A 66 13.28 9.82 5.46
N ASP A 67 14.59 9.58 5.50
CA ASP A 67 15.53 9.93 4.41
C ASP A 67 15.74 8.81 3.40
N ARG A 68 14.92 7.75 3.45
CA ARG A 68 15.07 6.60 2.54
C ARG A 68 14.79 7.00 1.11
N GLU A 69 15.69 6.65 0.20
CA GLU A 69 15.51 6.85 -1.25
C GLU A 69 14.65 5.75 -1.88
N THR A 70 14.75 4.53 -1.37
CA THR A 70 14.01 3.36 -1.86
C THR A 70 13.37 2.56 -0.73
N LEU A 71 12.33 1.78 -1.06
CA LEU A 71 11.69 0.84 -0.14
C LEU A 71 11.58 -0.55 -0.77
N THR A 72 11.89 -1.59 0.01
CA THR A 72 11.48 -2.97 -0.30
C THR A 72 9.98 -3.15 -0.07
N PHE A 73 9.42 -4.27 -0.56
CA PHE A 73 8.04 -4.61 -0.25
C PHE A 73 7.79 -4.73 1.27
N ASP A 74 8.69 -5.34 2.03
CA ASP A 74 8.54 -5.46 3.50
C ASP A 74 8.43 -4.09 4.18
N GLN A 75 9.30 -3.16 3.79
CA GLN A 75 9.30 -1.81 4.35
C GLN A 75 8.03 -1.05 3.94
N PHE A 76 7.61 -1.19 2.69
CA PHE A 76 6.38 -0.60 2.21
C PHE A 76 5.15 -1.19 2.93
N PHE A 77 5.12 -2.51 3.11
CA PHE A 77 4.04 -3.21 3.78
C PHE A 77 3.88 -2.75 5.23
N GLU A 78 4.97 -2.65 5.98
CA GLU A 78 4.91 -2.16 7.37
C GLU A 78 4.38 -0.73 7.45
N LEU A 79 4.79 0.16 6.53
CA LEU A 79 4.29 1.54 6.47
C LEU A 79 2.77 1.58 6.23
N MET A 80 2.30 0.87 5.21
CA MET A 80 0.88 0.85 4.85
C MET A 80 0.04 0.13 5.90
N LYS A 81 0.53 -0.99 6.45
CA LYS A 81 -0.13 -1.73 7.53
C LYS A 81 -0.38 -0.83 8.74
N THR A 82 0.65 -0.15 9.24
CA THR A 82 0.50 0.74 10.39
C THR A 82 -0.52 1.84 10.13
N ASP A 83 -0.46 2.49 8.96
CA ASP A 83 -1.41 3.55 8.59
C ASP A 83 -2.86 3.04 8.51
N MET A 84 -3.07 1.88 7.88
CA MET A 84 -4.38 1.24 7.75
C MET A 84 -4.97 0.87 9.11
N LEU A 85 -4.18 0.27 10.00
CA LEU A 85 -4.64 -0.12 11.34
C LEU A 85 -4.98 1.10 12.21
N GLU A 86 -4.16 2.15 12.16
CA GLU A 86 -4.42 3.41 12.86
C GLU A 86 -5.75 4.02 12.43
N LYS A 87 -6.02 4.04 11.12
CA LYS A 87 -7.25 4.60 10.58
C LYS A 87 -8.47 3.74 10.83
N LYS A 88 -8.37 2.41 10.73
CA LYS A 88 -9.45 1.50 11.17
C LYS A 88 -9.83 1.72 12.63
N ARG A 89 -8.86 2.01 13.49
CA ARG A 89 -9.10 2.33 14.90
C ARG A 89 -9.78 3.69 15.09
N GLN A 90 -9.41 4.69 14.28
CA GLN A 90 -9.98 6.04 14.36
C GLN A 90 -11.39 6.13 13.74
N PHE A 91 -11.67 5.35 12.70
CA PHE A 91 -12.91 5.37 11.93
C PHE A 91 -13.54 3.96 11.86
N PRO A 92 -14.17 3.49 12.96
CA PRO A 92 -14.85 2.20 12.96
C PRO A 92 -16.02 2.21 11.95
N GLY A 93 -15.96 1.33 10.95
CA GLY A 93 -16.99 1.19 9.91
C GLY A 93 -16.61 1.72 8.53
N VAL A 94 -15.38 2.20 8.33
CA VAL A 94 -14.83 2.45 6.99
C VAL A 94 -14.23 1.15 6.45
N ASP A 95 -14.90 0.57 5.45
CA ASP A 95 -14.34 -0.52 4.65
C ASP A 95 -13.49 0.05 3.50
N PHE A 96 -12.48 -0.71 3.08
CA PHE A 96 -11.65 -0.37 1.93
C PHE A 96 -12.50 -0.43 0.65
N ASP A 97 -12.68 0.71 -0.02
CA ASP A 97 -13.37 0.78 -1.31
C ASP A 97 -12.48 0.13 -2.38
N ASP A 98 -12.96 -0.99 -2.90
CA ASP A 98 -12.28 -1.90 -3.82
C ASP A 98 -12.66 -1.67 -5.29
N GLY A 99 -13.13 -0.46 -5.62
CA GLY A 99 -13.49 -0.06 -6.98
C GLY A 99 -12.32 -0.14 -7.99
N ILE A 100 -12.14 -1.32 -8.61
CA ILE A 100 -11.21 -1.62 -9.71
C ILE A 100 -11.67 -0.96 -11.03
N ASN A 101 -11.81 0.37 -11.10
CA ASN A 101 -12.12 1.02 -12.38
C ASN A 101 -11.30 2.24 -12.77
N GLU A 102 -10.45 2.83 -11.91
CA GLU A 102 -9.57 3.92 -12.33
C GLU A 102 -8.18 3.86 -11.67
N ASN A 103 -7.26 3.13 -12.32
CA ASN A 103 -5.78 3.27 -12.31
C ASN A 103 -4.95 3.47 -11.04
N VAL A 104 -5.51 3.59 -9.83
CA VAL A 104 -4.77 3.53 -8.56
C VAL A 104 -5.76 3.02 -7.52
N GLN A 105 -5.48 1.91 -6.84
CA GLN A 105 -6.25 1.57 -5.64
C GLN A 105 -6.03 2.70 -4.62
N CYS A 106 -7.03 3.58 -4.50
CA CYS A 106 -6.99 4.66 -3.56
C CYS A 106 -7.29 4.07 -2.19
N PHE A 107 -6.30 4.03 -1.30
CA PHE A 107 -6.51 3.62 0.09
C PHE A 107 -7.57 4.50 0.81
N PHE A 108 -7.91 5.65 0.23
CA PHE A 108 -8.82 6.66 0.78
C PHE A 108 -9.69 7.29 -0.31
N CYS A 109 -10.72 6.59 -0.78
CA CYS A 109 -11.83 7.27 -1.45
C CYS A 109 -12.74 7.90 -0.39
N HIS A 110 -12.91 9.22 -0.42
CA HIS A 110 -14.09 9.83 0.20
C HIS A 110 -15.32 9.23 -0.50
N PRO A 111 -16.41 8.90 0.22
CA PRO A 111 -17.65 8.52 -0.45
C PRO A 111 -18.03 9.70 -1.33
N GLN A 112 -18.03 9.48 -2.65
CA GLN A 112 -18.65 10.43 -3.56
C GLN A 112 -20.08 10.58 -3.08
N ARG A 113 -20.41 11.74 -2.49
CA ARG A 113 -21.81 12.14 -2.37
C ARG A 113 -22.32 12.18 -3.80
N GLN A 114 -23.06 11.15 -4.20
CA GLN A 114 -23.94 11.23 -5.34
C GLN A 114 -24.86 12.42 -5.06
N GLN A 115 -24.54 13.56 -5.68
CA GLN A 115 -25.48 14.65 -5.80
C GLN A 115 -26.51 14.15 -6.82
N SER A 116 -27.70 13.86 -6.34
CA SER A 116 -28.95 13.87 -7.12
C SER A 116 -29.89 14.84 -6.44
#